data_AF-A0AAR2J9C5-F1
#
_entry.id   AF-A0AAR2J9C5-F1
#
_cell.length_a   1.000
_cell.length_b   1.000
_cell.length_c   1.000
_cell.angle_alpha   90.00
_cell.angle_beta   90.00
_cell.angle_gamma   90.00
#
_symmetry.space_group_name_H-M   'P 1'
#
loop_
_entity.id
_entity.type
_entity.pdbx_description
1 polymer ?
#
loop_
_entity_poly.entity_id
_entity_poly.type
_entity_poly.pdbx_seq_one_letter_code
_entity_poly.pdbx_strand_id
1 'polypeptide(L)'
;MYASQWFLTLFTAKFPLCMVFHITDLLLSEGLNIIFNVALALLKTSKEDLLQADFEGALKFFRVQLPKRYRSAENARRLMEQACNIKVELQP
;
A
#
# COMPACT_ATOMS: atom_id res chain seq x y z
N MET A 1 -0.93 11.23 9.36
CA MET A 1 0.55 11.21 9.27
C MET A 1 1.05 9.80 8.94
N TYR A 2 0.87 9.32 7.71
CA TYR A 2 1.41 8.00 7.30
C TYR A 2 1.59 7.89 5.78
N ALA A 3 0.68 8.48 5.00
CA ALA A 3 0.66 8.29 3.55
C ALA A 3 1.61 9.20 2.75
N SER A 4 2.12 10.30 3.31
CA SER A 4 2.96 11.25 2.56
C SER A 4 4.14 10.57 1.86
N GLN A 5 4.80 9.62 2.54
CA GLN A 5 5.89 8.86 1.93
C GLN A 5 5.42 7.89 0.85
N TRP A 6 4.20 7.36 0.95
CA TRP A 6 3.66 6.44 -0.06
C TRP A 6 3.53 7.15 -1.41
N PHE A 7 2.98 8.37 -1.41
CA PHE A 7 2.82 9.17 -2.63
C PHE A 7 4.13 9.81 -3.10
N LEU A 8 4.89 10.45 -2.21
CA LEU A 8 6.10 11.19 -2.60
C LEU A 8 7.24 10.28 -3.04
N THR A 9 7.27 9.03 -2.57
CA THR A 9 8.36 8.09 -2.87
C THR A 9 7.88 6.86 -3.63
N LEU A 10 6.61 6.83 -4.06
CA LEU A 10 6.02 5.68 -4.75
C LEU A 10 6.27 4.37 -3.97
N PHE A 11 6.04 4.42 -2.65
CA PHE A 11 6.26 3.34 -1.67
C PHE A 11 7.72 2.87 -1.45
N THR A 12 8.70 3.38 -2.20
CA THR A 12 10.11 2.94 -2.14
C THR A 12 10.79 3.15 -0.78
N ALA A 13 10.39 4.17 0.00
CA ALA A 13 11.09 4.54 1.23
C ALA A 13 10.91 3.55 2.39
N LYS A 14 9.87 2.70 2.36
CA LYS A 14 9.51 1.84 3.50
C LYS A 14 9.16 0.41 3.12
N PHE A 15 8.66 0.18 1.90
CA PHE A 15 8.18 -1.14 1.49
C PHE A 15 9.30 -1.99 0.87
N PRO A 16 9.21 -3.34 0.97
CA PRO A 16 10.19 -4.24 0.37
C PRO A 16 10.27 -4.10 -1.16
N LEU A 17 11.46 -4.25 -1.72
CA LEU A 17 11.70 -4.06 -3.16
C LEU A 17 10.82 -4.94 -4.05
N CYS A 18 10.54 -6.19 -3.64
CA CYS A 18 9.64 -7.08 -4.40
C CYS A 18 8.24 -6.49 -4.60
N MET A 19 7.70 -5.83 -3.58
CA MET A 19 6.42 -5.12 -3.69
C MET A 19 6.55 -3.85 -4.53
N VAL A 20 7.63 -3.08 -4.33
CA VAL A 20 7.88 -1.82 -5.05
C VAL A 20 8.03 -2.03 -6.56
N PHE A 21 8.67 -3.13 -6.99
CA PHE A 21 8.79 -3.46 -8.41
C PHE A 21 7.43 -3.69 -9.05
N HIS A 22 6.54 -4.47 -8.42
CA HIS A 22 5.18 -4.63 -8.94
C HIS A 22 4.38 -3.32 -9.00
N ILE A 23 4.53 -2.44 -8.00
CA ILE A 23 3.90 -1.13 -8.01
C ILE A 23 4.43 -0.29 -9.18
N THR A 24 5.73 -0.38 -9.45
CA THR A 24 6.38 0.36 -10.55
C THR A 24 5.93 -0.18 -11.90
N ASP A 25 5.83 -1.50 -12.07
CA ASP A 25 5.32 -2.12 -13.30
C ASP A 25 3.89 -1.63 -13.60
N LEU A 26 3.01 -1.65 -12.60
CA LEU A 26 1.64 -1.17 -12.74
C LEU A 26 1.56 0.35 -12.91
N LEU A 27 2.45 1.11 -12.29
CA LEU A 27 2.51 2.57 -12.45
C LEU A 27 2.87 2.95 -13.89
N LEU A 28 3.81 2.23 -14.50
CA LEU A 28 4.22 2.45 -15.88
C LEU A 28 3.14 1.99 -16.88
N SER A 29 2.35 0.97 -16.54
CA SER A 29 1.26 0.44 -17.36
C SER A 29 -0.03 1.28 -17.26
N GLU A 30 -0.49 1.58 -16.04
CA GLU A 30 -1.82 2.13 -15.73
C GLU A 30 -1.79 3.62 -15.31
N GLY A 31 -0.60 4.16 -15.05
CA GLY A 31 -0.41 5.54 -14.58
C GLY A 31 -0.61 5.73 -13.08
N LEU A 32 -0.64 7.00 -12.65
CA LEU A 32 -0.57 7.41 -11.23
C LEU A 32 -1.75 6.90 -10.38
N ASN A 33 -2.88 6.55 -10.99
CA ASN A 33 -4.06 6.07 -10.27
C ASN A 33 -3.77 4.81 -9.44
N ILE A 34 -2.81 3.98 -9.88
CA ILE A 34 -2.44 2.78 -9.14
C ILE A 34 -1.90 3.08 -7.73
N ILE A 35 -1.28 4.25 -7.53
CA ILE A 35 -0.75 4.65 -6.22
C ILE A 35 -1.88 4.77 -5.20
N PHE A 36 -3.04 5.31 -5.62
CA PHE A 36 -4.24 5.35 -4.80
C PHE A 36 -4.82 3.96 -4.56
N ASN A 37 -4.90 3.14 -5.60
CA ASN A 37 -5.41 1.77 -5.49
C ASN A 37 -4.61 0.94 -4.49
N VAL A 38 -3.27 1.02 -4.55
CA VAL A 38 -2.37 0.32 -3.61
C VAL A 38 -2.54 0.86 -2.19
N ALA A 39 -2.62 2.18 -2.02
CA ALA A 39 -2.86 2.77 -0.70
C ALA A 39 -4.19 2.30 -0.09
N LEU A 40 -5.25 2.24 -0.88
CA LEU A 40 -6.56 1.74 -0.44
C LEU A 40 -6.54 0.23 -0.14
N ALA A 41 -5.86 -0.57 -0.98
CA ALA A 41 -5.71 -1.99 -0.75
C ALA A 41 -4.97 -2.27 0.58
N LEU A 42 -3.90 -1.52 0.87
CA LEU A 42 -3.17 -1.60 2.13
C LEU A 42 -4.07 -1.31 3.34
N LEU A 43 -4.90 -0.26 3.27
CA LEU A 43 -5.83 0.10 4.33
C LEU A 43 -6.93 -0.94 4.50
N LYS A 44 -7.52 -1.42 3.40
CA LYS A 44 -8.57 -2.43 3.41
C LYS A 44 -8.09 -3.75 4.02
N THR A 45 -6.90 -4.20 3.64
CA THR A 45 -6.28 -5.44 4.16
C THR A 45 -5.81 -5.31 5.60
N SER A 46 -5.60 -4.09 6.09
CA SER A 46 -5.18 -3.81 7.47
C SER A 46 -6.31 -3.32 8.37
N LYS A 47 -7.56 -3.32 7.88
CA LYS A 47 -8.71 -2.69 8.54
C LYS A 47 -8.87 -3.17 9.98
N GLU A 48 -8.89 -4.47 10.21
CA GLU A 48 -9.14 -5.05 11.53
C GLU A 48 -8.02 -4.71 12.54
N ASP A 49 -6.76 -4.73 12.11
CA ASP A 49 -5.63 -4.33 12.96
C ASP A 49 -5.69 -2.85 13.33
N LEU A 50 -6.08 -2.01 12.37
CA LEU A 50 -6.17 -0.56 12.55
C LEU A 50 -7.36 -0.16 13.44
N LEU A 51 -8.49 -0.87 13.36
CA LEU A 51 -9.67 -0.60 14.19
C LEU A 51 -9.45 -0.94 15.67
N GLN A 52 -8.53 -1.86 15.96
CA GLN A 52 -8.17 -2.24 17.33
C GLN A 52 -7.04 -1.38 17.92
N ALA A 53 -6.36 -0.60 17.08
CA ALA A 53 -5.22 0.20 17.51
C ALA A 53 -5.66 1.57 18.05
N ASP A 54 -4.97 2.04 19.08
CA ASP A 54 -4.98 3.45 19.44
C ASP A 54 -4.11 4.27 18.47
N PHE A 55 -4.00 5.58 18.71
CA PHE A 55 -3.27 6.48 17.83
C PHE A 55 -1.80 6.08 17.66
N GLU A 56 -1.08 5.81 18.76
CA GLU A 56 0.33 5.43 18.71
C GLU A 56 0.51 4.04 18.07
N GLY A 57 -0.36 3.09 18.41
CA GLY A 57 -0.42 1.76 17.82
C GLY A 57 -0.58 1.82 16.30
N ALA A 58 -1.48 2.66 15.79
CA ALA A 58 -1.69 2.84 14.35
C ALA A 58 -0.42 3.38 13.66
N LEU A 59 0.23 4.40 14.24
CA LEU A 59 1.48 4.94 13.67
C LEU A 59 2.60 3.90 13.67
N LYS A 60 2.73 3.12 14.76
CA LYS A 60 3.71 2.02 14.85
C LYS A 60 3.41 0.92 13.84
N PHE A 61 2.13 0.60 13.63
CA PHE A 61 1.68 -0.37 12.63
C PHE A 61 2.13 0.02 11.23
N PHE A 62 1.82 1.25 10.78
CA PHE A 62 2.22 1.75 9.46
C PHE A 62 3.74 1.78 9.26
N ARG A 63 4.49 2.11 10.30
CA ARG A 63 5.96 2.23 10.22
C ARG A 63 6.68 0.89 10.21
N VAL A 64 6.18 -0.11 10.94
CA VAL A 64 6.94 -1.34 11.24
C VAL A 64 6.23 -2.59 10.76
N GLN A 65 4.97 -2.78 11.11
CA GLN A 65 4.28 -4.04 10.88
C GLN A 65 3.82 -4.16 9.42
N LEU A 66 3.23 -3.09 8.89
CA LEU A 66 2.67 -3.08 7.56
C LEU A 66 3.72 -3.41 6.48
N PRO A 67 4.91 -2.77 6.43
CA PRO A 67 5.89 -3.10 5.40
C PRO A 67 6.47 -4.51 5.55
N LYS A 68 6.55 -5.05 6.78
CA LYS A 68 7.04 -6.40 7.02
C LYS A 68 6.12 -7.48 6.42
N ARG A 69 4.80 -7.25 6.38
CA ARG A 69 3.83 -8.20 5.80
C ARG A 69 4.10 -8.48 4.32
N TYR A 70 4.65 -7.51 3.59
CA TYR A 70 4.88 -7.60 2.15
C TYR A 70 6.32 -7.97 1.77
N ARG A 71 7.11 -8.53 2.71
CA ARG A 71 8.42 -9.12 2.37
C ARG A 71 8.27 -10.42 1.56
N SER A 72 7.17 -11.14 1.77
CA SER A 72 6.83 -12.31 0.97
C SER A 72 6.31 -11.88 -0.39
N ALA A 73 6.89 -12.43 -1.46
CA ALA A 73 6.44 -12.19 -2.84
C ALA A 73 4.96 -12.57 -3.04
N GLU A 74 4.49 -13.62 -2.37
CA GLU A 74 3.08 -14.03 -2.45
C GLU A 74 2.13 -12.98 -1.84
N ASN A 75 2.50 -12.39 -0.71
CA ASN A 75 1.70 -11.33 -0.10
C ASN A 75 1.71 -10.06 -0.95
N ALA A 76 2.86 -9.72 -1.55
CA ALA A 76 2.97 -8.60 -2.47
C ALA A 76 2.07 -8.82 -3.69
N ARG A 77 2.12 -10.00 -4.32
CA ARG A 77 1.28 -10.36 -5.47
C ARG A 77 -0.21 -10.25 -5.15
N ARG A 78 -0.65 -10.84 -4.03
CA ARG A 78 -2.06 -10.74 -3.58
C ARG A 78 -2.51 -9.30 -3.36
N LEU A 79 -1.64 -8.45 -2.82
CA LEU A 79 -1.95 -7.03 -2.65
C LEU A 79 -2.14 -6.33 -4.00
N MET A 80 -1.31 -6.64 -5.00
CA MET A 80 -1.44 -6.07 -6.35
C MET A 80 -2.74 -6.52 -7.02
N GLU A 81 -3.09 -7.80 -6.91
CA GLU A 81 -4.37 -8.32 -7.39
C GLU A 81 -5.55 -7.59 -6.74
N GLN A 82 -5.49 -7.34 -5.43
CA GLN A 82 -6.50 -6.54 -4.73
C GLN A 82 -6.53 -5.09 -5.22
N ALA A 83 -5.37 -4.45 -5.40
CA ALA A 83 -5.27 -3.07 -5.85
C ALA A 83 -5.86 -2.89 -7.25
N CYS A 84 -5.57 -3.79 -8.20
CA CYS A 84 -6.14 -3.74 -9.55
C CYS A 84 -7.67 -3.89 -9.56
N ASN A 85 -8.26 -4.53 -8.55
CA ASN A 85 -9.70 -4.69 -8.42
C ASN A 85 -10.40 -3.49 -7.74
N ILE A 86 -9.64 -2.52 -7.21
CA ILE A 86 -10.21 -1.31 -6.62
C ILE A 86 -10.45 -0.30 -7.74
N LYS A 87 -11.73 0.02 -7.99
CA LYS A 87 -12.11 1.13 -8.86
C LYS A 87 -12.05 2.42 -8.06
N VAL A 88 -11.05 3.26 -8.34
CA VAL A 88 -11.02 4.64 -7.89
C VAL A 88 -11.51 5.51 -9.04
N GLU A 89 -12.73 6.01 -8.94
CA GLU A 89 -13.19 7.11 -9.78
C GLU A 89 -12.69 8.40 -9.16
N LEU A 90 -11.56 8.92 -9.66
CA LEU A 90 -11.15 10.28 -9.35
C LEU A 90 -12.10 11.21 -10.10
N GLN A 91 -13.04 11.82 -9.38
CA GLN A 91 -13.79 12.94 -9.93
C GLN A 91 -12.81 14.10 -10.21
N PRO A 92 -12.88 14.73 -11.39
CA PRO A 92 -12.01 15.84 -11.76
C PRO A 92 -12.21 17.08 -10.90
#